data_AF-A0A4S1FLM1-F1
#
_entry.id   AF-A0A4S1FLM1-F1
#
_cell.length_a   1.000
_cell.length_b   1.000
_cell.length_c   1.000
_cell.angle_alpha   90.00
_cell.angle_beta   90.00
_cell.angle_gamma   90.00
#
_symmetry.space_group_name_H-M   'P 1'
#
loop_
_entity.id
_entity.type
_entity.pdbx_description
1 polymer ?
#
loop_
_entity_poly.entity_id
_entity_poly.type
_entity_poly.pdbx_seq_one_letter_code
_entity_poly.pdbx_strand_id
1 'polypeptide(L)'
;MFGDSGQFYPYQPIQFMDGLLNPLIGVAPTFDVVGTPTSGDNGSSNTTSTTVTFPTGIIAGELLLLWFASDNLITPTTPSGWTSLYTASNGGIRFTGYYKQASGSEGASMVVSHGSCQTAWGCLRVTGQTSSVPEATSVGASSSAPNPPSLTPSWGSASDLWFAAAAQWGFSITAGPAGYANVINKAKGTNNFALRVDYLKATATSQDPAAFASGGSNSNGASTTAVH
;
A
#
# COMPACT_ATOMS: atom_id res chain seq x y z
N MET A 1 3.35 -50.10 -70.49
CA MET A 1 2.88 -50.21 -69.10
C MET A 1 4.05 -49.77 -68.22
N PHE A 2 4.02 -48.49 -67.79
CA PHE A 2 3.89 -48.07 -66.37
C PHE A 2 5.08 -48.55 -65.55
N GLY A 3 6.04 -47.69 -65.20
CA GLY A 3 6.04 -46.91 -63.93
C GLY A 3 6.77 -47.75 -62.86
N ASP A 4 7.51 -47.26 -61.88
CA ASP A 4 7.49 -45.97 -61.22
C ASP A 4 8.69 -45.88 -60.25
N SER A 5 9.15 -44.64 -60.09
CA SER A 5 9.91 -43.96 -59.04
C SER A 5 10.78 -44.72 -58.01
N GLY A 6 12.01 -44.20 -57.89
CA GLY A 6 12.76 -44.25 -56.64
C GLY A 6 11.93 -43.61 -55.52
N GLN A 7 11.78 -44.34 -54.41
CA GLN A 7 11.26 -43.77 -53.19
C GLN A 7 12.28 -42.78 -52.62
N PHE A 8 12.12 -41.52 -53.01
CA PHE A 8 12.31 -40.40 -52.11
C PHE A 8 11.50 -40.72 -50.85
N TYR A 9 12.17 -40.86 -49.71
CA TYR A 9 11.48 -40.73 -48.43
C TYR A 9 10.95 -39.30 -48.41
N PRO A 10 9.61 -39.08 -48.48
CA PRO A 10 9.10 -37.74 -48.31
C PRO A 10 9.55 -37.29 -46.94
N TYR A 11 10.13 -36.09 -46.91
CA TYR A 11 10.31 -35.28 -45.71
C TYR A 11 9.24 -35.68 -44.69
N GLN A 12 9.65 -36.36 -43.61
CA GLN A 12 8.88 -36.24 -42.38
C GLN A 12 8.74 -34.72 -42.22
N PRO A 13 7.52 -34.16 -42.12
CA PRO A 13 7.42 -32.80 -41.65
C PRO A 13 8.25 -32.79 -40.37
N ILE A 14 9.23 -31.87 -40.28
CA ILE A 14 9.58 -31.38 -38.97
C ILE A 14 8.24 -30.93 -38.42
N GLN A 15 7.62 -31.77 -37.60
CA GLN A 15 6.64 -31.31 -36.66
C GLN A 15 7.46 -30.39 -35.79
N PHE A 16 7.47 -29.11 -36.17
CA PHE A 16 7.76 -28.06 -35.23
C PHE A 16 6.91 -28.43 -34.03
N MET A 17 7.60 -28.73 -32.93
CA MET A 17 6.96 -28.89 -31.64
C MET A 17 6.30 -27.54 -31.36
N ASP A 18 5.09 -27.34 -31.88
CA ASP A 18 4.20 -26.20 -31.60
C ASP A 18 3.72 -26.23 -30.13
N GLY A 19 4.36 -27.05 -29.29
CA GLY A 19 4.13 -27.16 -27.86
C GLY A 19 5.21 -26.54 -26.97
N LEU A 20 6.22 -25.86 -27.51
CA LEU A 20 7.25 -25.17 -26.69
C LEU A 20 7.15 -23.64 -26.72
N LEU A 21 6.12 -23.07 -27.35
CA LEU A 21 5.86 -21.62 -27.37
C LEU A 21 4.45 -21.24 -26.92
N ASN A 22 3.82 -22.05 -26.07
CA ASN A 22 2.98 -21.43 -25.06
C ASN A 22 3.94 -21.00 -23.94
N PRO A 23 4.27 -19.69 -23.77
CA PRO A 23 4.44 -19.25 -22.39
C PRO A 23 3.20 -19.75 -21.68
N LEU A 24 3.38 -20.40 -20.52
CA LEU A 24 2.29 -20.62 -19.58
C LEU A 24 1.46 -19.33 -19.64
N ILE A 25 0.23 -19.35 -20.17
CA ILE A 25 -0.56 -18.13 -20.31
C ILE A 25 -0.60 -17.57 -18.91
N GLY A 26 0.15 -16.50 -18.72
CA GLY A 26 0.48 -15.98 -17.41
C GLY A 26 -0.83 -15.65 -16.76
N VAL A 27 -1.14 -16.30 -15.64
CA VAL A 27 -2.11 -15.75 -14.71
C VAL A 27 -1.60 -14.33 -14.43
N ALA A 28 -2.38 -13.33 -14.84
CA ALA A 28 -2.08 -11.95 -14.50
C ALA A 28 -1.84 -11.90 -12.99
N PRO A 29 -0.79 -11.20 -12.52
CA PRO A 29 -0.51 -11.16 -11.09
C PRO A 29 -1.77 -10.73 -10.35
N THR A 30 -2.14 -11.52 -9.34
CA THR A 30 -3.29 -11.19 -8.50
C THR A 30 -2.79 -10.31 -7.38
N PHE A 31 -3.22 -9.06 -7.39
CA PHE A 31 -2.88 -8.11 -6.34
C PHE A 31 -3.68 -8.42 -5.09
N ASP A 32 -2.98 -8.62 -3.98
CA ASP A 32 -3.64 -8.84 -2.70
C ASP A 32 -2.87 -8.29 -1.52
N VAL A 33 -3.61 -7.92 -0.47
CA VAL A 33 -3.03 -7.74 0.85
C VAL A 33 -2.74 -9.13 1.41
N VAL A 34 -1.49 -9.35 1.82
CA VAL A 34 -1.03 -10.67 2.30
C VAL A 34 -0.54 -10.62 3.73
N GLY A 35 -0.79 -11.72 4.44
CA GLY A 35 -0.54 -11.82 5.88
C GLY A 35 -1.47 -10.93 6.70
N THR A 36 -1.16 -10.80 7.99
CA THR A 36 -1.91 -9.94 8.90
C THR A 36 -1.21 -8.58 8.99
N PRO A 37 -1.86 -7.47 8.59
CA PRO A 37 -1.35 -6.13 8.82
C PRO A 37 -1.03 -5.88 10.29
N THR A 38 -0.09 -4.99 10.52
CA THR A 38 0.32 -4.57 11.87
C THR A 38 0.02 -3.09 12.04
N SER A 39 -0.22 -2.66 13.27
CA SER A 39 -0.41 -1.25 13.58
C SER A 39 -0.05 -0.99 15.04
N GLY A 40 0.27 0.26 15.36
CA GLY A 40 0.70 0.63 16.69
C GLY A 40 0.76 2.13 16.90
N ASP A 41 1.19 2.51 18.09
CA ASP A 41 1.50 3.87 18.50
C ASP A 41 2.67 3.83 19.49
N ASN A 42 3.18 5.00 19.89
CA ASN A 42 4.23 5.12 20.91
C ASN A 42 3.68 5.39 22.32
N GLY A 43 2.41 5.12 22.59
CA GLY A 43 1.75 5.30 23.88
C GLY A 43 1.24 6.72 24.15
N SER A 44 1.18 7.11 25.42
CA SER A 44 0.62 8.41 25.86
C SER A 44 1.67 9.51 26.06
N SER A 45 2.94 9.21 25.84
CA SER A 45 4.07 10.11 26.10
C SER A 45 4.85 10.38 24.83
N ASN A 46 5.49 11.54 24.76
CA ASN A 46 6.33 11.87 23.62
C ASN A 46 7.62 11.04 23.64
N THR A 47 7.97 10.48 22.48
CA THR A 47 9.23 9.78 22.25
C THR A 47 9.95 10.38 21.04
N THR A 48 11.23 10.03 20.85
CA THR A 48 12.04 10.44 19.68
C THR A 48 12.19 9.34 18.64
N SER A 49 11.52 8.21 18.85
CA SER A 49 11.48 7.11 17.91
C SER A 49 10.26 6.24 18.13
N THR A 50 9.87 5.54 17.07
CA THR A 50 8.75 4.59 17.06
C THR A 50 9.21 3.30 16.41
N THR A 51 8.98 2.17 17.10
CA THR A 51 9.20 0.84 16.52
C THR A 51 7.99 0.44 15.70
N VAL A 52 8.20 0.14 14.43
CA VAL A 52 7.20 -0.39 13.50
C VAL A 52 7.48 -1.87 13.33
N THR A 53 6.61 -2.73 13.86
CA THR A 53 6.70 -4.18 13.61
C THR A 53 6.18 -4.48 12.22
N PHE A 54 6.77 -5.43 11.53
CA PHE A 54 6.29 -5.84 10.22
C PHE A 54 5.31 -7.01 10.30
N PRO A 55 4.40 -7.15 9.33
CA PRO A 55 3.68 -8.40 9.12
C PRO A 55 4.65 -9.57 8.91
N THR A 56 4.33 -10.74 9.46
CA THR A 56 5.17 -11.95 9.32
C THR A 56 5.10 -12.53 7.91
N GLY A 57 6.14 -13.26 7.50
CA GLY A 57 6.14 -14.03 6.25
C GLY A 57 6.43 -13.20 5.00
N ILE A 58 7.27 -12.17 5.12
CA ILE A 58 7.70 -11.31 4.03
C ILE A 58 8.49 -12.13 3.00
N ILE A 59 8.10 -12.00 1.73
CA ILE A 59 8.74 -12.69 0.60
C ILE A 59 9.39 -11.65 -0.33
N ALA A 60 10.52 -12.00 -0.93
CA ALA A 60 11.17 -11.16 -1.93
C ALA A 60 10.22 -10.84 -3.09
N GLY A 61 10.16 -9.57 -3.50
CA GLY A 61 9.27 -9.10 -4.56
C GLY A 61 7.87 -8.66 -4.08
N GLU A 62 7.51 -8.87 -2.82
CA GLU A 62 6.35 -8.19 -2.23
C GLU A 62 6.63 -6.70 -1.99
N LEU A 63 5.58 -5.91 -1.80
CA LEU A 63 5.68 -4.53 -1.37
C LEU A 63 5.28 -4.39 0.09
N LEU A 64 6.05 -3.63 0.86
CA LEU A 64 5.66 -3.15 2.17
C LEU A 64 5.15 -1.71 2.05
N LEU A 65 3.99 -1.44 2.63
CA LEU A 65 3.44 -0.10 2.78
C LEU A 65 3.41 0.29 4.25
N LEU A 66 3.71 1.55 4.55
CA LEU A 66 3.63 2.14 5.88
C LEU A 66 2.92 3.48 5.82
N TRP A 67 1.90 3.64 6.64
CA TRP A 67 1.28 4.92 6.97
C TRP A 67 1.74 5.34 8.35
N PHE A 68 2.28 6.56 8.48
CA PHE A 68 2.85 7.06 9.72
C PHE A 68 2.34 8.47 10.02
N ALA A 69 1.73 8.63 11.19
CA ALA A 69 1.28 9.92 11.71
C ALA A 69 2.18 10.35 12.87
N SER A 70 2.53 11.63 12.90
CA SER A 70 3.26 12.26 14.00
C SER A 70 2.63 13.60 14.38
N ASP A 71 2.71 13.92 15.67
CA ASP A 71 2.23 15.20 16.23
C ASP A 71 3.25 16.34 16.06
N ASN A 72 2.79 17.57 16.30
CA ASN A 72 3.52 18.83 16.25
C ASN A 72 4.24 19.09 14.94
N LEU A 73 3.67 18.60 13.83
CA LEU A 73 4.24 18.69 12.49
C LEU A 73 5.65 18.09 12.38
N ILE A 74 6.05 17.27 13.35
CA ILE A 74 7.38 16.66 13.40
C ILE A 74 7.55 15.76 12.20
N THR A 75 8.60 16.00 11.42
CA THR A 75 8.93 15.20 10.25
C THR A 75 9.70 13.95 10.67
N PRO A 76 9.14 12.74 10.49
CA PRO A 76 9.90 11.50 10.67
C PRO A 76 11.01 11.37 9.63
N THR A 77 12.16 10.82 10.03
CA THR A 77 13.22 10.47 9.09
C THR A 77 12.80 9.25 8.29
N THR A 78 13.00 9.28 6.98
CA THR A 78 12.76 8.10 6.13
C THR A 78 13.61 6.92 6.61
N PRO A 79 13.01 5.76 6.95
CA PRO A 79 13.75 4.59 7.36
C PRO A 79 14.69 4.07 6.26
N SER A 80 15.81 3.46 6.66
CA SER A 80 16.78 2.91 5.70
C SER A 80 16.16 1.85 4.79
N GLY A 81 16.36 1.98 3.48
CA GLY A 81 15.79 1.10 2.45
C GLY A 81 14.30 1.31 2.16
N TRP A 82 13.69 2.35 2.75
CA TRP A 82 12.33 2.79 2.40
C TRP A 82 12.38 4.08 1.60
N THR A 83 11.32 4.31 0.84
CA THR A 83 11.12 5.53 0.06
C THR A 83 9.85 6.23 0.53
N SER A 84 9.89 7.55 0.69
CA SER A 84 8.70 8.35 1.01
C SER A 84 7.83 8.51 -0.23
N LEU A 85 6.53 8.21 -0.12
CA LEU A 85 5.52 8.42 -1.16
C LEU A 85 4.98 9.85 -1.13
N TYR A 86 4.61 10.31 0.06
CA TYR A 86 3.98 11.61 0.25
C TYR A 86 4.17 12.09 1.68
N THR A 87 3.90 13.37 1.91
CA THR A 87 3.76 13.94 3.25
C THR A 87 2.66 14.98 3.23
N ALA A 88 1.60 14.76 3.99
CA ALA A 88 0.55 15.71 4.29
C ALA A 88 0.76 16.33 5.66
N SER A 89 0.23 17.53 5.87
CA SER A 89 0.26 18.18 7.18
C SER A 89 -0.88 19.15 7.37
N ASN A 90 -1.41 19.22 8.59
CA ASN A 90 -2.34 20.28 8.99
C ASN A 90 -2.42 20.43 10.51
N GLY A 91 -2.45 21.67 11.02
CA GLY A 91 -2.80 21.98 12.41
C GLY A 91 -2.21 21.07 13.50
N GLY A 92 -0.96 20.61 13.33
CA GLY A 92 -0.26 19.73 14.27
C GLY A 92 0.00 18.30 13.76
N ILE A 93 -0.77 17.76 12.82
CA ILE A 93 -0.48 16.44 12.26
C ILE A 93 0.51 16.51 11.10
N ARG A 94 1.46 15.58 11.07
CA ARG A 94 2.23 15.19 9.90
C ARG A 94 1.83 13.76 9.55
N PHE A 95 1.39 13.52 8.31
CA PHE A 95 0.99 12.20 7.83
C PHE A 95 1.81 11.80 6.61
N THR A 96 2.62 10.77 6.75
CA THR A 96 3.61 10.36 5.76
C THR A 96 3.38 8.90 5.35
N GLY A 97 3.39 8.65 4.05
CA GLY A 97 3.37 7.30 3.49
C GLY A 97 4.76 6.89 3.05
N TYR A 98 5.13 5.64 3.32
CA TYR A 98 6.38 5.04 2.84
C TYR A 98 6.11 3.72 2.15
N TYR A 99 7.01 3.34 1.24
CA TYR A 99 7.05 2.01 0.66
C TYR A 99 8.45 1.41 0.67
N LYS A 100 8.51 0.08 0.60
CA LYS A 100 9.73 -0.68 0.39
C LYS A 100 9.44 -1.92 -0.46
N GLN A 101 10.27 -2.17 -1.47
CA GLN A 101 10.30 -3.47 -2.13
C GLN A 101 10.96 -4.48 -1.19
N ALA A 102 10.23 -5.55 -0.87
CA ALA A 102 10.72 -6.60 0.00
C ALA A 102 11.84 -7.40 -0.67
N SER A 103 12.88 -7.66 0.10
CA SER A 103 14.01 -8.52 -0.22
C SER A 103 13.84 -9.95 0.28
N GLY A 104 12.83 -10.20 1.13
CA GLY A 104 12.64 -11.47 1.84
C GLY A 104 13.59 -11.66 3.02
N SER A 105 14.44 -10.66 3.32
CA SER A 105 15.40 -10.66 4.43
C SER A 105 15.09 -9.58 5.47
N GLU A 106 13.90 -8.98 5.40
CA GLU A 106 13.42 -8.06 6.40
C GLU A 106 13.37 -8.73 7.78
N GLY A 107 13.87 -8.03 8.81
CA GLY A 107 13.72 -8.48 10.20
C GLY A 107 12.27 -8.39 10.68
N ALA A 108 12.05 -8.52 11.99
CA ALA A 108 10.69 -8.43 12.56
C ALA A 108 10.15 -6.98 12.65
N SER A 109 11.01 -5.98 12.55
CA SER A 109 10.65 -4.58 12.76
C SER A 109 11.68 -3.62 12.17
N MET A 110 11.33 -2.34 12.15
CA MET A 110 12.25 -1.22 12.00
C MET A 110 11.98 -0.11 13.02
N VAL A 111 12.90 0.84 13.10
CA VAL A 111 12.74 2.06 13.90
C VAL A 111 12.60 3.27 12.98
N VAL A 112 11.53 4.04 13.18
CA VAL A 112 11.35 5.36 12.57
C VAL A 112 11.80 6.40 13.59
N SER A 113 12.86 7.14 13.28
CA SER A 113 13.34 8.24 14.13
C SER A 113 12.57 9.54 13.84
N HIS A 114 12.33 10.33 14.88
CA HIS A 114 11.61 11.60 14.77
C HIS A 114 11.96 12.52 15.97
N GLY A 115 11.49 13.78 15.94
CA GLY A 115 11.53 14.65 17.12
C GLY A 115 10.59 14.15 18.24
N SER A 116 10.62 14.80 19.41
CA SER A 116 9.77 14.43 20.55
C SER A 116 8.28 14.65 20.25
N CYS A 117 7.52 13.58 19.99
CA CYS A 117 6.08 13.64 19.72
C CYS A 117 5.36 12.31 19.98
N GLN A 118 4.03 12.31 19.92
CA GLN A 118 3.22 11.08 19.76
C GLN A 118 3.11 10.67 18.30
N THR A 119 2.93 9.38 18.07
CA THR A 119 2.83 8.78 16.74
C THR A 119 1.79 7.67 16.69
N ALA A 120 1.26 7.41 15.50
CA ALA A 120 0.54 6.17 15.19
C ALA A 120 0.95 5.68 13.80
N TRP A 121 0.88 4.37 13.59
CA TRP A 121 1.32 3.77 12.35
C TRP A 121 0.56 2.50 11.98
N GLY A 122 0.61 2.15 10.71
CA GLY A 122 0.05 0.92 10.15
C GLY A 122 0.93 0.41 9.02
N CYS A 123 1.23 -0.88 9.01
CA CYS A 123 2.08 -1.53 8.03
C CYS A 123 1.45 -2.82 7.48
N LEU A 124 1.47 -3.00 6.16
CA LEU A 124 0.95 -4.19 5.48
C LEU A 124 1.86 -4.63 4.34
N ARG A 125 1.58 -5.84 3.81
CA ARG A 125 2.27 -6.41 2.66
C ARG A 125 1.30 -6.54 1.50
N VAL A 126 1.79 -6.29 0.29
CA VAL A 126 1.07 -6.48 -0.96
C VAL A 126 1.84 -7.45 -1.84
N THR A 127 1.14 -8.44 -2.40
CA THR A 127 1.65 -9.33 -3.44
C THR A 127 1.13 -8.94 -4.82
N GLY A 128 1.71 -9.52 -5.86
CA GLY A 128 1.33 -9.27 -7.26
C GLY A 128 1.95 -8.00 -7.86
N GLN A 129 2.59 -7.17 -7.05
CA GLN A 129 3.25 -5.95 -7.50
C GLN A 129 4.23 -6.20 -8.65
N THR A 130 4.01 -5.50 -9.75
CA THR A 130 5.01 -5.38 -10.82
C THR A 130 6.03 -4.30 -10.41
N SER A 131 7.17 -4.18 -11.10
CA SER A 131 8.24 -3.24 -10.71
C SER A 131 7.87 -1.74 -10.71
N SER A 132 6.59 -1.40 -10.89
CA SER A 132 6.03 -0.05 -10.73
C SER A 132 6.19 0.45 -9.29
N VAL A 133 6.56 1.72 -9.17
CA VAL A 133 6.53 2.45 -7.90
C VAL A 133 5.07 2.77 -7.57
N PRO A 134 4.60 2.56 -6.32
CA PRO A 134 3.26 3.00 -5.92
C PRO A 134 3.10 4.50 -6.11
N GLU A 135 1.93 4.94 -6.53
CA GLU A 135 1.59 6.36 -6.66
C GLU A 135 0.57 6.75 -5.61
N ALA A 136 0.66 7.97 -5.10
CA ALA A 136 -0.19 8.43 -4.02
C ALA A 136 -0.45 9.94 -4.08
N THR A 137 -1.64 10.34 -3.63
CA THR A 137 -2.01 11.71 -3.33
C THR A 137 -2.41 11.81 -1.85
N SER A 138 -2.20 12.98 -1.24
CA SER A 138 -2.54 13.17 0.17
C SER A 138 -2.95 14.61 0.46
N VAL A 139 -3.71 14.79 1.54
CA VAL A 139 -4.20 16.08 2.02
C VAL A 139 -4.17 16.13 3.54
N GLY A 140 -3.90 17.31 4.11
CA GLY A 140 -4.14 17.60 5.53
C GLY A 140 -5.37 18.50 5.68
N ALA A 141 -6.25 18.21 6.63
CA ALA A 141 -7.47 19.00 6.86
C ALA A 141 -7.87 19.01 8.35
N SER A 142 -8.83 19.87 8.71
CA SER A 142 -9.45 19.93 10.04
C SER A 142 -10.92 19.60 9.90
N SER A 143 -11.28 18.33 10.02
CA SER A 143 -12.65 17.87 9.75
C SER A 143 -13.02 16.64 10.59
N SER A 144 -14.32 16.36 10.68
CA SER A 144 -14.88 15.09 11.18
C SER A 144 -15.08 14.05 10.07
N ALA A 145 -14.62 14.38 8.87
CA ALA A 145 -14.70 13.55 7.70
C ALA A 145 -13.37 13.70 6.92
N PRO A 146 -12.27 13.06 7.38
CA PRO A 146 -11.02 13.07 6.63
C PRO A 146 -11.29 12.52 5.23
N ASN A 147 -11.01 13.33 4.20
CA ASN A 147 -11.33 12.99 2.82
C ASN A 147 -10.05 12.80 2.00
N PRO A 148 -9.64 11.57 1.69
CA PRO A 148 -8.56 11.32 0.74
C PRO A 148 -8.81 12.03 -0.58
N PRO A 149 -7.81 12.69 -1.18
CA PRO A 149 -7.96 13.26 -2.51
C PRO A 149 -8.05 12.15 -3.56
N SER A 150 -8.64 12.44 -4.72
CA SER A 150 -8.61 11.51 -5.84
C SER A 150 -7.18 11.27 -6.34
N LEU A 151 -6.96 10.12 -6.97
CA LEU A 151 -5.70 9.74 -7.59
C LEU A 151 -5.96 9.23 -9.00
N THR A 152 -5.12 9.67 -9.94
CA THR A 152 -5.08 9.19 -11.33
C THR A 152 -3.65 8.70 -11.59
N PRO A 153 -3.38 7.39 -11.43
CA PRO A 153 -2.03 6.86 -11.60
C PRO A 153 -1.51 7.04 -13.03
N SER A 154 -0.20 7.23 -13.17
CA SER A 154 0.42 7.48 -14.48
C SER A 154 0.30 6.32 -15.47
N TRP A 155 0.12 5.09 -14.97
CA TRP A 155 -0.09 3.89 -15.78
C TRP A 155 -1.50 3.72 -16.33
N GLY A 156 -2.43 4.64 -16.03
CA GLY A 156 -3.79 4.60 -16.53
C GLY A 156 -4.62 3.50 -15.87
N SER A 157 -5.41 2.75 -16.65
CA SER A 157 -6.27 1.70 -16.12
C SER A 157 -5.52 0.38 -16.02
N ALA A 158 -5.36 -0.14 -14.81
CA ALA A 158 -4.81 -1.48 -14.60
C ALA A 158 -5.57 -2.23 -13.50
N SER A 159 -5.24 -3.51 -13.26
CA SER A 159 -5.86 -4.23 -12.13
C SER A 159 -5.15 -3.80 -10.85
N ASP A 160 -5.73 -2.84 -10.12
CA ASP A 160 -5.02 -2.17 -9.03
C ASP A 160 -5.56 -2.59 -7.66
N LEU A 161 -4.69 -2.44 -6.65
CA LEU A 161 -5.10 -2.21 -5.27
C LEU A 161 -5.09 -0.72 -4.97
N TRP A 162 -6.24 -0.21 -4.52
CA TRP A 162 -6.40 1.15 -4.06
C TRP A 162 -6.50 1.16 -2.54
N PHE A 163 -5.71 1.99 -1.89
CA PHE A 163 -5.75 2.21 -0.45
C PHE A 163 -6.22 3.61 -0.16
N ALA A 164 -7.28 3.71 0.64
CA ALA A 164 -7.68 4.94 1.30
C ALA A 164 -7.14 4.87 2.73
N ALA A 165 -6.47 5.92 3.20
CA ALA A 165 -6.01 6.00 4.58
C ALA A 165 -6.32 7.35 5.19
N ALA A 166 -6.55 7.35 6.51
CA ALA A 166 -6.70 8.56 7.28
C ALA A 166 -6.09 8.39 8.68
N ALA A 167 -5.42 9.44 9.14
CA ALA A 167 -4.97 9.59 10.51
C ALA A 167 -5.59 10.84 11.13
N GLN A 168 -6.01 10.78 12.39
CA GLN A 168 -6.64 11.91 13.06
C GLN A 168 -6.29 11.98 14.53
N TRP A 169 -6.02 13.20 15.01
CA TRP A 169 -5.74 13.46 16.42
C TRP A 169 -7.00 13.46 17.29
N GLY A 170 -6.95 12.78 18.44
CA GLY A 170 -7.92 12.91 19.52
C GLY A 170 -9.29 12.27 19.29
N PHE A 171 -9.61 11.83 18.07
CA PHE A 171 -10.87 11.18 17.71
C PHE A 171 -10.65 9.85 16.99
N SER A 172 -11.55 8.90 17.23
CA SER A 172 -11.56 7.62 16.53
C SER A 172 -12.14 7.78 15.13
N ILE A 173 -11.58 7.06 14.17
CA ILE A 173 -12.13 6.91 12.81
C ILE A 173 -13.03 5.67 12.81
N THR A 174 -14.33 5.85 12.62
CA THR A 174 -15.36 4.83 12.88
C THR A 174 -15.77 4.06 11.63
N ALA A 175 -15.70 4.70 10.45
CA ALA A 175 -15.98 4.06 9.16
C ALA A 175 -14.99 4.54 8.10
N GLY A 176 -14.68 3.65 7.15
CA GLY A 176 -13.97 3.99 5.93
C GLY A 176 -14.94 4.22 4.78
N PRO A 177 -14.41 4.53 3.59
CA PRO A 177 -15.23 4.91 2.47
C PRO A 177 -16.04 3.72 1.91
N ALA A 178 -17.19 4.01 1.30
CA ALA A 178 -18.10 2.98 0.82
C ALA A 178 -17.44 2.09 -0.26
N GLY A 179 -17.60 0.77 -0.13
CA GLY A 179 -17.00 -0.21 -1.05
C GLY A 179 -15.55 -0.59 -0.72
N TYR A 180 -14.87 0.14 0.18
CA TYR A 180 -13.55 -0.23 0.66
C TYR A 180 -13.67 -1.20 1.85
N ALA A 181 -12.78 -2.19 1.90
CA ALA A 181 -12.65 -3.14 2.98
C ALA A 181 -11.60 -2.67 3.99
N ASN A 182 -11.95 -2.66 5.28
CA ASN A 182 -11.01 -2.31 6.34
C ASN A 182 -9.87 -3.33 6.44
N VAL A 183 -8.62 -2.84 6.44
CA VAL A 183 -7.41 -3.64 6.59
C VAL A 183 -6.58 -3.24 7.81
N ILE A 184 -6.62 -1.97 8.21
CA ILE A 184 -5.99 -1.47 9.43
C ILE A 184 -6.98 -0.57 10.16
N ASN A 185 -7.20 -0.84 11.44
CA ASN A 185 -8.01 0.00 12.32
C ASN A 185 -7.32 0.21 13.66
N LYS A 186 -6.37 1.15 13.68
CA LYS A 186 -5.73 1.58 14.91
C LYS A 186 -6.64 2.57 15.64
N ALA A 187 -7.31 2.06 16.67
CA ALA A 187 -8.06 2.91 17.59
C ALA A 187 -7.16 3.97 18.24
N LYS A 188 -7.73 5.13 18.57
CA LYS A 188 -6.97 6.18 19.26
C LYS A 188 -6.45 5.68 20.60
N GLY A 189 -5.18 5.95 20.88
CA GLY A 189 -4.65 5.87 22.23
C GLY A 189 -5.10 7.06 23.10
N THR A 190 -4.76 7.04 24.39
CA THR A 190 -4.92 8.21 25.26
C THR A 190 -4.05 9.35 24.73
N ASN A 191 -4.67 10.47 24.35
CA ASN A 191 -4.00 11.63 23.75
C ASN A 191 -3.10 11.24 22.56
N ASN A 192 -3.64 10.45 21.62
CA ASN A 192 -2.90 10.00 20.44
C ASN A 192 -3.81 9.99 19.19
N PHE A 193 -3.24 9.61 18.06
CA PHE A 193 -3.91 9.46 16.78
C PHE A 193 -4.72 8.17 16.72
N ALA A 194 -5.85 8.22 16.03
CA ALA A 194 -6.39 7.05 15.34
C ALA A 194 -5.80 7.00 13.93
N LEU A 195 -5.60 5.79 13.41
CA LEU A 195 -5.22 5.54 12.03
C LEU A 195 -6.13 4.46 11.46
N ARG A 196 -6.64 4.69 10.25
CA ARG A 196 -7.42 3.69 9.53
C ARG A 196 -6.94 3.59 8.09
N VAL A 197 -6.88 2.37 7.57
CA VAL A 197 -6.60 2.07 6.16
C VAL A 197 -7.64 1.07 5.69
N ASP A 198 -8.31 1.41 4.61
CA ASP A 198 -9.27 0.55 3.92
C ASP A 198 -8.80 0.41 2.46
N TYR A 199 -9.10 -0.71 1.81
CA TYR A 199 -8.65 -0.99 0.44
C TYR A 199 -9.79 -1.44 -0.48
N LEU A 200 -9.60 -1.20 -1.77
CA LEU A 200 -10.49 -1.63 -2.85
C LEU A 200 -9.65 -2.29 -3.94
N LYS A 201 -10.10 -3.47 -4.41
CA LYS A 201 -9.60 -4.08 -5.65
C LYS A 201 -10.47 -3.61 -6.79
N ALA A 202 -9.91 -2.84 -7.72
CA ALA A 202 -10.66 -2.31 -8.84
C ALA A 202 -9.75 -1.98 -10.03
N THR A 203 -10.29 -2.19 -11.23
CA THR A 203 -9.69 -1.68 -12.47
C THR A 203 -10.25 -0.31 -12.79
N ALA A 204 -9.42 0.72 -12.70
CA ALA A 204 -9.84 2.09 -12.96
C ALA A 204 -8.66 2.97 -13.39
N THR A 205 -8.93 4.02 -14.18
CA THR A 205 -7.94 5.07 -14.47
C THR A 205 -7.77 6.05 -13.31
N SER A 206 -8.73 6.09 -12.39
CA SER A 206 -8.74 6.98 -11.23
C SER A 206 -9.61 6.41 -10.11
N GLN A 207 -9.31 6.77 -8.87
CA GLN A 207 -10.20 6.56 -7.73
C GLN A 207 -10.34 7.83 -6.91
N ASP A 208 -11.58 8.13 -6.55
CA ASP A 208 -11.94 9.01 -5.45
C ASP A 208 -12.57 8.13 -4.37
N PRO A 209 -11.87 7.83 -3.27
CA PRO A 209 -12.42 6.97 -2.23
C PRO A 209 -13.68 7.53 -1.58
N ALA A 210 -13.87 8.85 -1.57
CA ALA A 210 -14.74 9.58 -0.64
C ALA A 210 -14.24 9.55 0.83
N ALA A 211 -14.95 10.28 1.68
CA ALA A 211 -14.50 10.56 3.05
C ALA A 211 -14.66 9.39 4.02
N PHE A 212 -13.74 9.31 4.98
CA PHE A 212 -13.90 8.55 6.21
C PHE A 212 -14.93 9.21 7.13
N ALA A 213 -15.47 8.46 8.09
CA ALA A 213 -16.25 9.00 9.20
C ALA A 213 -15.42 8.98 10.49
N SER A 214 -15.40 10.09 11.23
CA SER A 214 -14.78 10.15 12.55
C SER A 214 -15.69 10.73 13.63
N GLY A 215 -15.34 10.46 14.89
CA GLY A 215 -16.15 10.85 16.05
C GLY A 215 -16.15 12.35 16.38
N GLY A 216 -15.49 13.19 15.59
CA GLY A 216 -15.42 14.64 15.81
C GLY A 216 -14.39 15.33 14.91
N SER A 217 -14.34 16.66 14.92
CA SER A 217 -13.44 17.44 14.08
C SER A 217 -12.11 17.73 14.76
N ASN A 218 -11.00 17.41 14.09
CA ASN A 218 -9.66 17.84 14.50
C ASN A 218 -8.70 17.76 13.30
N SER A 219 -7.44 18.15 13.50
CA SER A 219 -6.36 17.95 12.55
C SER A 219 -6.26 16.49 12.13
N ASN A 220 -6.31 16.27 10.82
CA ASN A 220 -6.25 14.97 10.19
C ASN A 220 -5.40 15.04 8.91
N GLY A 221 -4.91 13.88 8.50
CA GLY A 221 -4.29 13.65 7.20
C GLY A 221 -4.98 12.47 6.53
N ALA A 222 -5.18 12.57 5.22
CA ALA A 222 -5.80 11.52 4.43
C ALA A 222 -5.05 11.30 3.11
N SER A 223 -5.08 10.09 2.57
CA SER A 223 -4.36 9.73 1.35
C SER A 223 -5.05 8.66 0.54
N THR A 224 -4.85 8.72 -0.77
CA THR A 224 -5.17 7.66 -1.72
C THR A 224 -3.86 7.12 -2.28
N THR A 225 -3.68 5.80 -2.32
CA THR A 225 -2.49 5.13 -2.86
C THR A 225 -2.91 4.02 -3.81
N ALA A 226 -2.29 3.96 -4.98
CA ALA A 226 -2.51 2.92 -5.98
C ALA A 226 -1.28 2.03 -6.12
N VAL A 227 -1.52 0.72 -6.28
CA VAL A 227 -0.50 -0.30 -6.49
C VAL A 227 -0.90 -1.19 -7.68
N HIS A 228 0.07 -1.45 -8.54
CA HIS A 228 0.06 -2.32 -9.73
C HIS A 228 1.42 -3.00 -9.88
#